data_AF-A0A2V6NS17-F1
#
_entry.id   AF-A0A2V6NS17-F1
#
_cell.length_a   1.000
_cell.length_b   1.000
_cell.length_c   1.000
_cell.angle_alpha   90.00
_cell.angle_beta   90.00
_cell.angle_gamma   90.00
#
_symmetry.space_group_name_H-M   'P 1'
#
loop_
_entity.id
_entity.type
_entity.pdbx_description
1 polymer ?
#
loop_
_entity_poly.entity_id
_entity_poly.type
_entity_poly.pdbx_seq_one_letter_code
_entity_poly.pdbx_strand_id
1 'polypeptide(L)'
;ARRARGGVGTIVTEALHVHPASNIGYNSLQAHSDAHVPGLARLARAIKDGGAAAIAQIVHVGRQWNSLNSRQAPVSPSPISSLPVFLEHPHELTAEEIAQIVDAFGAAARRVREAGFDGVEIHGAHGFLIQQFVSGWSNKRRDEYGGSLDNRLRFALEVMAAVRRNAGDDFVVGLRKACPAG
;
A
#
# COMPACT_ATOMS: atom_id res chain seq x y z
N ALA A 1 -10.25 -3.44 -19.20
CA ALA A 1 -10.87 -3.65 -20.52
C ALA A 1 -10.52 -4.99 -21.19
N ARG A 2 -9.37 -5.16 -21.86
CA ARG A 2 -9.10 -6.40 -22.66
C ARG A 2 -9.17 -7.69 -21.82
N ARG A 3 -8.53 -7.70 -20.64
CA ARG A 3 -8.53 -8.86 -19.74
C ARG A 3 -9.94 -9.17 -19.23
N ALA A 4 -10.69 -8.14 -18.82
CA ALA A 4 -12.08 -8.27 -18.38
C ALA A 4 -12.97 -8.90 -19.47
N ARG A 5 -12.92 -8.37 -20.69
CA ARG A 5 -13.62 -8.93 -21.86
C ARG A 5 -13.17 -10.34 -22.25
N GLY A 6 -12.03 -10.80 -21.74
CA GLY A 6 -11.55 -12.17 -21.88
C GLY A 6 -12.20 -13.17 -20.92
N GLY A 7 -13.13 -12.74 -20.05
CA GLY A 7 -13.93 -13.62 -19.18
C GLY A 7 -13.39 -13.83 -17.77
N VAL A 8 -12.39 -13.05 -17.33
CA VAL A 8 -11.95 -13.09 -15.92
C VAL A 8 -13.01 -12.46 -15.01
N GLY A 9 -13.30 -13.09 -13.87
CA GLY A 9 -14.31 -12.59 -12.93
C GLY A 9 -13.87 -11.38 -12.11
N THR A 10 -12.57 -11.17 -11.93
CA THR A 10 -12.01 -10.07 -11.12
C THR A 10 -10.68 -9.62 -11.69
N ILE A 11 -10.43 -8.31 -11.61
CA ILE A 11 -9.13 -7.71 -11.88
C ILE A 11 -8.69 -6.94 -10.63
N VAL A 12 -7.52 -7.33 -10.10
CA VAL A 12 -6.75 -6.51 -9.18
C VAL A 12 -5.83 -5.63 -10.02
N THR A 13 -5.86 -4.31 -9.84
CA THR A 13 -4.97 -3.40 -10.57
C THR A 13 -3.51 -3.60 -10.15
N GLU A 14 -2.58 -3.01 -10.90
CA GLU A 14 -1.26 -2.71 -10.36
C GLU A 14 -1.37 -1.81 -9.12
N ALA A 15 -0.26 -1.63 -8.41
CA ALA A 15 -0.24 -0.97 -7.12
C ALA A 15 -0.46 0.55 -7.23
N LEU A 16 -1.39 1.08 -6.44
CA LEU A 16 -1.72 2.49 -6.28
C LEU A 16 -1.02 3.01 -5.01
N HIS A 17 -0.17 4.02 -5.16
CA HIS A 17 0.55 4.55 -4.01
C HIS A 17 -0.33 5.48 -3.16
N VAL A 18 -0.35 5.20 -1.86
CA VAL A 18 -1.23 5.89 -0.89
C VAL A 18 -0.66 7.20 -0.37
N HIS A 19 0.65 7.41 -0.55
CA HIS A 19 1.38 8.53 0.05
C HIS A 19 2.43 9.07 -0.94
N PRO A 20 2.70 10.39 -0.98
CA PRO A 20 3.73 10.98 -1.85
C PRO A 20 5.13 10.40 -1.63
N ALA A 21 5.48 10.05 -0.39
CA ALA A 21 6.75 9.40 -0.05
C ALA A 21 6.85 7.93 -0.49
N SER A 22 5.80 7.40 -1.11
CA SER A 22 5.80 6.06 -1.73
C SER A 22 5.91 6.16 -3.25
N ASN A 23 6.64 7.12 -3.82
CA ASN A 23 6.65 7.30 -5.28
C ASN A 23 7.91 6.70 -5.92
N ILE A 24 7.76 5.57 -6.64
CA ILE A 24 8.87 4.91 -7.34
C ILE A 24 9.26 5.58 -8.69
N GLY A 25 8.56 6.64 -9.10
CA GLY A 25 8.87 7.40 -10.30
C GLY A 25 7.68 7.61 -11.25
N TYR A 26 7.99 8.14 -12.43
CA TYR A 26 7.03 8.54 -13.46
C TYR A 26 6.20 7.33 -13.95
N ASN A 27 4.87 7.51 -14.00
CA ASN A 27 3.84 6.57 -14.48
C ASN A 27 3.29 5.54 -13.48
N SER A 28 3.60 5.65 -12.19
CA SER A 28 2.91 4.83 -11.17
C SER A 28 1.49 5.35 -10.90
N LEU A 29 0.54 4.44 -10.63
CA LEU A 29 -0.81 4.83 -10.23
C LEU A 29 -0.80 5.40 -8.81
N GLN A 30 -1.63 6.42 -8.58
CA GLN A 30 -1.64 7.19 -7.34
C GLN A 30 -3.05 7.22 -6.74
N ALA A 31 -3.13 7.14 -5.41
CA ALA A 31 -4.37 7.25 -4.64
C ALA A 31 -4.22 8.21 -3.43
N HIS A 32 -3.16 9.02 -3.40
CA HIS A 32 -2.85 9.90 -2.28
C HIS A 32 -3.56 11.27 -2.31
N SER A 33 -4.33 11.58 -3.37
CA SER A 33 -5.00 12.86 -3.57
C SER A 33 -6.34 12.68 -4.26
N ASP A 34 -7.31 13.52 -3.92
CA ASP A 34 -8.66 13.51 -4.50
C ASP A 34 -8.62 13.82 -6.00
N ALA A 35 -7.56 14.51 -6.47
CA ALA A 35 -7.31 14.76 -7.89
C ALA A 35 -7.16 13.46 -8.72
N HIS A 36 -6.85 12.32 -8.09
CA HIS A 36 -6.75 11.03 -8.78
C HIS A 36 -8.10 10.35 -9.01
N VAL A 37 -9.14 10.70 -8.25
CA VAL A 37 -10.46 10.03 -8.28
C VAL A 37 -11.04 9.97 -9.70
N PRO A 38 -11.04 11.05 -10.53
CA PRO A 38 -11.56 10.97 -11.89
C PRO A 38 -10.79 9.99 -12.79
N GLY A 39 -9.48 9.87 -12.61
CA GLY A 39 -8.64 8.93 -13.37
C GLY A 39 -8.90 7.49 -12.96
N LEU A 40 -8.97 7.25 -11.65
CA LEU A 40 -9.31 5.96 -11.05
C LEU A 40 -10.72 5.53 -11.47
N ALA A 41 -11.68 6.45 -11.54
CA ALA A 41 -13.05 6.15 -11.97
C ALA A 41 -13.12 5.67 -13.43
N ARG A 42 -12.33 6.26 -14.32
CA ARG A 42 -12.20 5.77 -15.70
C ARG A 42 -11.63 4.35 -15.74
N LEU A 43 -10.65 4.04 -14.89
CA LEU A 43 -10.06 2.71 -14.80
C LEU A 43 -11.07 1.67 -14.28
N ALA A 44 -11.73 1.96 -13.15
CA ALA A 44 -12.75 1.10 -12.56
C ALA A 44 -13.87 0.81 -13.57
N ARG A 45 -14.40 1.86 -14.20
CA ARG A 45 -15.42 1.73 -15.24
C ARG A 45 -14.95 0.86 -16.40
N ALA A 46 -13.74 1.08 -16.92
CA ALA A 46 -13.21 0.28 -18.03
C ALA A 46 -12.94 -1.21 -17.68
N ILE A 47 -12.85 -1.55 -16.40
CA ILE A 47 -12.79 -2.94 -15.91
C ILE A 47 -14.21 -3.51 -15.85
N LYS A 48 -15.13 -2.78 -15.19
CA LYS A 48 -16.51 -3.20 -14.93
C LYS A 48 -17.37 -3.28 -16.19
N ASP A 49 -17.23 -2.32 -17.11
CA ASP A 49 -17.85 -2.37 -18.45
C ASP A 49 -17.37 -3.59 -19.26
N GLY A 50 -16.25 -4.21 -18.86
CA GLY A 50 -15.76 -5.47 -19.43
C GLY A 50 -16.29 -6.73 -18.73
N GLY A 51 -17.17 -6.60 -17.73
CA GLY A 51 -17.80 -7.72 -17.01
C GLY A 51 -17.04 -8.27 -15.79
N ALA A 52 -15.94 -7.63 -15.37
CA ALA A 52 -15.14 -8.07 -14.23
C ALA A 52 -15.29 -7.13 -13.03
N ALA A 53 -15.22 -7.67 -11.80
CA ALA A 53 -15.09 -6.85 -10.61
C ALA A 53 -13.73 -6.12 -10.58
N ALA A 54 -13.73 -4.87 -10.12
CA ALA A 54 -12.54 -4.03 -10.03
C ALA A 54 -12.04 -3.92 -8.59
N ILE A 55 -10.84 -4.43 -8.31
CA ILE A 55 -10.17 -4.31 -7.02
C ILE A 55 -8.91 -3.46 -7.18
N ALA A 56 -8.73 -2.43 -6.36
CA ALA A 56 -7.51 -1.63 -6.38
C ALA A 56 -6.48 -2.18 -5.39
N GLN A 57 -5.26 -2.46 -5.82
CA GLN A 57 -4.18 -2.77 -4.87
C GLN A 57 -3.56 -1.46 -4.36
N ILE A 58 -3.59 -1.18 -3.06
CA ILE A 58 -2.99 0.03 -2.47
C ILE A 58 -1.69 -0.31 -1.72
N VAL A 59 -0.68 0.55 -1.87
CA VAL A 59 0.68 0.27 -1.41
C VAL A 59 1.41 1.47 -0.80
N HIS A 60 2.32 1.17 0.12
CA HIS A 60 3.45 2.01 0.46
C HIS A 60 4.74 1.21 0.30
N VAL A 61 5.67 1.62 -0.57
CA VAL A 61 6.85 0.79 -0.92
C VAL A 61 7.95 0.80 0.16
N GLY A 62 7.93 1.78 1.05
CA GLY A 62 8.90 1.89 2.15
C GLY A 62 10.32 2.06 1.59
N ARG A 63 11.26 1.19 1.96
CA ARG A 63 12.66 1.23 1.47
C ARG A 63 12.93 0.57 0.10
N GLN A 64 11.91 0.16 -0.66
CA GLN A 64 12.09 -0.55 -1.95
C GLN A 64 12.16 0.41 -3.16
N TRP A 65 12.91 1.49 -3.02
CA TRP A 65 13.14 2.51 -4.06
C TRP A 65 14.29 3.43 -3.64
N ASN A 66 14.59 4.46 -4.46
CA ASN A 66 15.65 5.43 -4.19
C ASN A 66 15.19 6.87 -4.42
N SER A 67 15.90 7.83 -3.83
CA SER A 67 15.58 9.25 -3.87
C SER A 67 15.82 9.95 -5.22
N LEU A 68 16.27 9.24 -6.26
CA LEU A 68 16.61 9.84 -7.56
C LEU A 68 15.43 10.59 -8.20
N ASN A 69 14.20 10.10 -7.99
CA ASN A 69 12.99 10.69 -8.59
C ASN A 69 12.30 11.71 -7.66
N SER A 70 12.23 11.44 -6.36
CA SER A 70 11.47 12.25 -5.39
C SER A 70 12.29 13.35 -4.72
N ARG A 71 13.62 13.22 -4.71
CA ARG A 71 14.53 13.96 -3.81
C ARG A 71 14.19 13.81 -2.32
N GLN A 72 13.45 12.77 -1.96
CA GLN A 72 13.10 12.41 -0.59
C GLN A 72 13.68 11.04 -0.29
N ALA A 73 14.27 10.89 0.90
CA ALA A 73 14.77 9.62 1.36
C ALA A 73 13.62 8.58 1.44
N PRO A 74 13.86 7.31 1.07
CA PRO A 74 12.94 6.23 1.39
C PRO A 74 12.68 6.16 2.90
N VAL A 75 11.54 5.58 3.30
CA VAL A 75 11.17 5.42 4.72
C VAL A 75 11.03 3.96 5.11
N SER A 76 11.28 3.62 6.37
CA SER A 76 11.19 2.24 6.87
C SER A 76 11.01 2.23 8.39
N PRO A 77 10.60 1.11 9.02
CA PRO A 77 10.63 0.97 10.48
C PRO A 77 12.01 1.14 11.11
N SER A 78 13.10 0.89 10.39
CA SER A 78 14.47 1.01 10.90
C SER A 78 15.43 1.42 9.78
N PRO A 79 16.58 2.06 10.09
CA PRO A 79 17.50 2.64 9.08
C PRO A 79 18.39 1.59 8.40
N ILE A 80 17.78 0.50 7.91
CA ILE A 80 18.44 -0.63 7.25
C ILE A 80 18.10 -0.58 5.76
N SER A 81 19.10 -0.54 4.89
CA SER A 81 18.92 -0.55 3.43
C SER A 81 18.36 -1.88 2.89
N SER A 82 17.77 -1.87 1.70
CA SER A 82 17.25 -3.08 1.04
C SER A 82 18.31 -3.70 0.11
N LEU A 83 19.39 -4.18 0.72
CA LEU A 83 20.53 -4.78 -0.01
C LEU A 83 20.15 -6.08 -0.73
N PRO A 84 20.80 -6.40 -1.87
CA PRO A 84 21.80 -5.57 -2.58
C PRO A 84 21.17 -4.55 -3.55
N VAL A 85 19.84 -4.47 -3.63
CA VAL A 85 19.13 -3.74 -4.69
C VAL A 85 19.09 -2.24 -4.43
N PHE A 86 18.75 -1.82 -3.21
CA PHE A 86 18.70 -0.41 -2.82
C PHE A 86 19.70 -0.17 -1.69
N LEU A 87 20.70 0.66 -1.98
CA LEU A 87 21.82 0.94 -1.07
C LEU A 87 21.52 2.08 -0.08
N GLU A 88 20.59 2.96 -0.43
CA GLU A 88 20.21 4.13 0.38
C GLU A 88 19.63 3.72 1.73
N HIS A 89 20.13 4.35 2.81
CA HIS A 89 19.58 4.16 4.14
C HIS A 89 18.23 4.88 4.24
N PRO A 90 17.14 4.18 4.59
CA PRO A 90 15.86 4.83 4.75
C PRO A 90 15.83 5.66 6.03
N HIS A 91 15.04 6.72 6.02
CA HIS A 91 14.60 7.43 7.22
C HIS A 91 13.77 6.49 8.11
N GLU A 92 14.09 6.47 9.40
CA GLU A 92 13.34 5.70 10.40
C GLU A 92 12.07 6.48 10.77
N LEU A 93 10.92 5.86 10.51
CA LEU A 93 9.63 6.49 10.78
C LEU A 93 9.44 6.79 12.27
N THR A 94 9.01 8.00 12.58
CA THR A 94 8.48 8.37 13.89
C THR A 94 7.05 7.85 14.08
N ALA A 95 6.57 7.79 15.32
CA ALA A 95 5.18 7.39 15.60
C ALA A 95 4.15 8.28 14.88
N GLU A 96 4.44 9.58 14.75
CA GLU A 96 3.56 10.52 14.05
C GLU A 96 3.54 10.28 12.54
N GLU A 97 4.69 10.01 11.92
CA GLU A 97 4.75 9.64 10.50
C GLU A 97 4.08 8.27 10.23
N ILE A 98 4.17 7.33 11.18
CA ILE A 98 3.42 6.06 11.11
C ILE A 98 1.92 6.34 11.07
N ALA A 99 1.41 7.16 11.99
CA ALA A 99 0.00 7.53 12.03
C ALA A 99 -0.46 8.22 10.73
N GLN A 100 0.34 9.15 10.19
CA GLN A 100 0.06 9.81 8.92
C GLN A 100 -0.04 8.80 7.76
N ILE A 101 0.84 7.79 7.72
CA ILE A 101 0.78 6.74 6.70
C ILE A 101 -0.47 5.86 6.88
N VAL A 102 -0.83 5.50 8.12
CA VAL A 102 -2.07 4.77 8.42
C VAL A 102 -3.29 5.52 7.89
N ASP A 103 -3.38 6.83 8.15
CA ASP A 103 -4.44 7.68 7.65
C ASP A 103 -4.43 7.79 6.12
N ALA A 104 -3.24 7.82 5.50
CA ALA A 104 -3.09 7.81 4.06
C ALA A 104 -3.66 6.53 3.41
N PHE A 105 -3.45 5.36 4.02
CA PHE A 105 -4.09 4.10 3.58
C PHE A 105 -5.62 4.19 3.68
N GLY A 106 -6.15 4.71 4.79
CA GLY A 106 -7.59 4.92 4.97
C GLY A 106 -8.18 5.85 3.91
N ALA A 107 -7.54 7.01 3.70
CA ALA A 107 -7.97 8.00 2.71
C ALA A 107 -7.87 7.46 1.26
N ALA A 108 -6.87 6.64 0.96
CA ALA A 108 -6.77 5.96 -0.33
C ALA A 108 -7.93 4.98 -0.55
N ALA A 109 -8.33 4.21 0.48
CA ALA A 109 -9.46 3.30 0.40
C ALA A 109 -10.78 4.05 0.15
N ARG A 110 -11.00 5.20 0.83
CA ARG A 110 -12.14 6.10 0.54
C ARG A 110 -12.15 6.52 -0.93
N ARG A 111 -11.05 7.04 -1.45
CA ARG A 111 -10.94 7.50 -2.86
C ARG A 111 -11.16 6.38 -3.87
N VAL A 112 -10.65 5.18 -3.59
CA VAL A 112 -10.86 3.98 -4.42
C VAL A 112 -12.36 3.62 -4.45
N ARG A 113 -13.04 3.64 -3.30
CA ARG A 113 -14.49 3.43 -3.23
C ARG A 113 -15.26 4.51 -4.00
N GLU A 114 -14.91 5.79 -3.81
CA GLU A 114 -15.52 6.92 -4.52
C GLU A 114 -15.33 6.83 -6.04
N ALA A 115 -14.20 6.27 -6.48
CA ALA A 115 -13.93 5.99 -7.90
C ALA A 115 -14.75 4.82 -8.47
N GLY A 116 -15.53 4.11 -7.65
CA GLY A 116 -16.44 3.05 -8.11
C GLY A 116 -15.79 1.67 -8.29
N PHE A 117 -14.63 1.44 -7.69
CA PHE A 117 -14.10 0.09 -7.48
C PHE A 117 -15.06 -0.74 -6.61
N ASP A 118 -14.96 -2.06 -6.69
CA ASP A 118 -15.74 -3.01 -5.88
C ASP A 118 -15.00 -3.43 -4.59
N GLY A 119 -13.70 -3.14 -4.53
CA GLY A 119 -12.87 -3.48 -3.38
C GLY A 119 -11.46 -2.90 -3.43
N VAL A 120 -10.73 -3.17 -2.35
CA VAL A 120 -9.33 -2.81 -2.18
C VAL A 120 -8.51 -4.00 -1.66
N GLU A 121 -7.30 -4.15 -2.17
CA GLU A 121 -6.30 -5.08 -1.65
C GLU A 121 -5.14 -4.29 -1.02
N ILE A 122 -4.88 -4.52 0.26
CA ILE A 122 -3.77 -3.93 0.99
C ILE A 122 -2.50 -4.72 0.66
N HIS A 123 -1.46 -4.05 0.17
CA HIS A 123 -0.21 -4.72 -0.21
C HIS A 123 0.75 -4.87 0.98
N GLY A 124 0.73 -6.04 1.62
CA GLY A 124 1.61 -6.44 2.72
C GLY A 124 2.70 -7.45 2.35
N ALA A 125 3.27 -7.34 1.15
CA ALA A 125 4.20 -8.32 0.58
C ALA A 125 5.37 -7.64 -0.17
N HIS A 126 6.25 -8.45 -0.78
CA HIS A 126 7.43 -8.03 -1.58
C HIS A 126 8.45 -7.14 -0.87
N GLY A 127 8.48 -7.19 0.46
CA GLY A 127 9.35 -6.35 1.27
C GLY A 127 8.97 -4.88 1.24
N PHE A 128 7.72 -4.53 0.88
CA PHE A 128 7.16 -3.19 1.03
C PHE A 128 6.79 -2.88 2.48
N LEU A 129 6.36 -1.64 2.76
CA LEU A 129 6.39 -1.05 4.10
C LEU A 129 5.71 -1.93 5.16
N ILE A 130 4.51 -2.45 4.89
CA ILE A 130 3.81 -3.33 5.84
C ILE A 130 4.64 -4.59 6.14
N GLN A 131 5.19 -5.24 5.11
CA GLN A 131 6.08 -6.39 5.33
C GLN A 131 7.38 -5.98 6.05
N GLN A 132 7.87 -4.76 5.84
CA GLN A 132 9.06 -4.26 6.53
C GLN A 132 8.81 -4.17 8.04
N PHE A 133 7.63 -3.70 8.47
CA PHE A 133 7.23 -3.70 9.88
C PHE A 133 7.07 -5.11 10.45
N VAL A 134 6.41 -6.00 9.69
CA VAL A 134 6.16 -7.38 10.15
C VAL A 134 7.46 -8.19 10.24
N SER A 135 8.44 -7.97 9.38
CA SER A 135 9.67 -8.77 9.34
C SER A 135 10.69 -8.35 10.41
N GLY A 136 11.11 -9.30 11.25
CA GLY A 136 12.20 -9.08 12.21
C GLY A 136 13.58 -8.84 11.57
N TRP A 137 13.72 -9.04 10.25
CA TRP A 137 14.95 -8.71 9.52
C TRP A 137 15.08 -7.21 9.28
N SER A 138 13.99 -6.55 8.89
CA SER A 138 13.95 -5.12 8.57
C SER A 138 13.51 -4.23 9.73
N ASN A 139 12.74 -4.77 10.67
CA ASN A 139 12.27 -4.02 11.83
C ASN A 139 13.12 -4.36 13.08
N LYS A 140 13.92 -3.39 13.51
CA LYS A 140 14.76 -3.44 14.72
C LYS A 140 14.32 -2.44 15.79
N ARG A 141 13.11 -1.90 15.67
CA ARG A 141 12.56 -0.95 16.64
C ARG A 141 12.43 -1.59 18.02
N ARG A 142 12.51 -0.75 19.04
CA ARG A 142 12.36 -1.13 20.46
C ARG A 142 11.14 -0.47 21.11
N ASP A 143 10.32 0.21 20.32
CA ASP A 143 9.05 0.81 20.75
C ASP A 143 7.88 -0.14 20.49
N GLU A 144 6.65 0.38 20.57
CA GLU A 144 5.41 -0.38 20.38
C GLU A 144 5.21 -0.93 18.96
N TYR A 145 6.06 -0.55 18.00
CA TYR A 145 6.03 -1.05 16.62
C TYR A 145 7.13 -2.08 16.33
N GLY A 146 7.96 -2.48 17.30
CA GLY A 146 9.00 -3.50 17.12
C GLY A 146 9.23 -4.45 18.29
N GLY A 147 10.18 -5.36 18.11
CA GLY A 147 10.47 -6.44 19.07
C GLY A 147 9.50 -7.61 18.93
N SER A 148 8.46 -7.67 19.77
CA SER A 148 7.51 -8.79 19.81
C SER A 148 6.76 -8.94 18.48
N LEU A 149 6.16 -10.11 18.25
CA LEU A 149 5.32 -10.32 17.06
C LEU A 149 4.12 -9.35 17.07
N ASP A 150 3.46 -9.17 18.21
CA ASP A 150 2.31 -8.28 18.34
C ASP A 150 2.66 -6.83 17.99
N ASN A 151 3.79 -6.33 18.47
CA ASN A 151 4.28 -5.00 18.13
C ASN A 151 4.61 -4.87 16.64
N ARG A 152 5.25 -5.89 16.05
CA ARG A 152 5.55 -5.91 14.60
C ARG A 152 4.29 -6.00 13.73
N LEU A 153 3.21 -6.59 14.24
CA LEU A 153 1.91 -6.67 13.55
C LEU A 153 1.07 -5.39 13.72
N ARG A 154 1.35 -4.56 14.74
CA ARG A 154 0.58 -3.35 15.09
C ARG A 154 0.29 -2.46 13.88
N PHE A 155 1.33 -2.06 13.15
CA PHE A 155 1.18 -1.21 11.96
C PHE A 155 0.23 -1.83 10.91
N ALA A 156 0.36 -3.14 10.65
CA ALA A 156 -0.51 -3.82 9.69
C ALA A 156 -1.98 -3.84 10.16
N LEU A 157 -2.21 -4.06 11.46
CA LEU A 157 -3.54 -4.06 12.06
C LEU A 157 -4.18 -2.67 12.03
N GLU A 158 -3.41 -1.63 12.34
CA GLU A 158 -3.87 -0.24 12.26
C GLU A 158 -4.24 0.17 10.84
N VAL A 159 -3.42 -0.20 9.85
CA VAL A 159 -3.73 0.00 8.43
C VAL A 159 -5.02 -0.72 8.04
N MET A 160 -5.18 -2.00 8.39
CA MET A 160 -6.39 -2.76 8.09
C MET A 160 -7.63 -2.11 8.73
N ALA A 161 -7.52 -1.66 9.98
CA ALA A 161 -8.60 -0.98 10.67
C ALA A 161 -8.94 0.37 10.02
N ALA A 162 -7.94 1.17 9.66
CA ALA A 162 -8.14 2.46 8.98
C ALA A 162 -8.79 2.28 7.60
N VAL A 163 -8.34 1.29 6.82
CA VAL A 163 -8.93 0.94 5.53
C VAL A 163 -10.38 0.50 5.71
N ARG A 164 -10.68 -0.43 6.63
CA ARG A 164 -12.07 -0.86 6.88
C ARG A 164 -12.97 0.31 7.29
N ARG A 165 -12.53 1.15 8.23
CA ARG A 165 -13.32 2.32 8.69
C ARG A 165 -13.66 3.28 7.55
N ASN A 166 -12.72 3.56 6.66
CA ASN A 166 -12.92 4.50 5.55
C ASN A 166 -13.61 3.88 4.34
N ALA A 167 -13.48 2.56 4.17
CA ALA A 167 -14.07 1.84 3.06
C ALA A 167 -15.50 1.36 3.34
N GLY A 168 -15.94 1.28 4.60
CA GLY A 168 -17.25 0.76 5.00
C GLY A 168 -17.35 -0.77 4.97
N ASP A 169 -18.42 -1.33 5.54
CA ASP A 169 -18.56 -2.78 5.78
C ASP A 169 -19.01 -3.57 4.54
N ASP A 170 -19.66 -2.91 3.59
CA ASP A 170 -20.15 -3.47 2.33
C ASP A 170 -19.07 -3.56 1.23
N PHE A 171 -17.86 -3.09 1.52
CA PHE A 171 -16.74 -3.04 0.58
C PHE A 171 -15.77 -4.21 0.77
N VAL A 172 -15.31 -4.81 -0.33
CA VAL A 172 -14.32 -5.90 -0.26
C VAL A 172 -12.98 -5.33 0.19
N VAL A 173 -12.42 -5.90 1.26
CA VAL A 173 -11.07 -5.56 1.78
C VAL A 173 -10.25 -6.83 1.87
N GLY A 174 -9.19 -6.91 1.07
CA GLY A 174 -8.22 -8.00 1.05
C GLY A 174 -6.85 -7.58 1.57
N LEU A 175 -6.03 -8.55 1.97
CA LEU A 175 -4.62 -8.36 2.33
C LEU A 175 -3.76 -9.33 1.52
N ARG A 176 -2.83 -8.80 0.73
CA ARG A 176 -1.78 -9.60 0.11
C ARG A 176 -0.58 -9.67 1.04
N LYS A 177 -0.42 -10.79 1.74
CA LYS A 177 0.74 -11.02 2.62
C LYS A 177 1.76 -11.94 1.99
N ALA A 178 3.04 -11.73 2.30
CA ALA A 178 4.05 -12.76 2.06
C ALA A 178 3.81 -13.95 3.02
N CYS A 179 3.93 -15.17 2.52
CA CYS A 179 4.00 -16.35 3.38
C CYS A 179 5.47 -16.55 3.78
N PRO A 180 5.82 -16.66 5.07
CA PRO A 180 7.15 -17.11 5.45
C PRO A 180 7.38 -18.50 4.85
N ALA A 181 8.49 -18.70 4.15
CA ALA A 181 9.01 -20.05 3.98
C ALA A 181 9.40 -20.51 5.39
N GLY A 182 8.73 -21.56 5.89
CA GLY A 182 9.03 -22.17 7.19
C GLY A 182 10.43 -22.75 7.23
#